data_AF-A0A3S8VQV2-F1
#
_entry.id   AF-A0A3S8VQV2-F1
#
_cell.length_a   1.000
_cell.length_b   1.000
_cell.length_c   1.000
_cell.angle_alpha   90.00
_cell.angle_beta   90.00
_cell.angle_gamma   90.00
#
_symmetry.space_group_name_H-M   'P 1'
#
loop_
_entity.id
_entity.type
_entity.pdbx_description
1 polymer ?
#
loop_
_entity_poly.entity_id
_entity_poly.type
_entity_poly.pdbx_seq_one_letter_code
_entity_poly.pdbx_strand_id
1 'polypeptide(L)'
;MPTDATAPFHAPARYALSLLAAVLLLSSCSDSDDAADAKPSDRPEKRPTSAPPSPKKPSPTPLHAADGSDVKACRNVDCEILLRGTAEIPVRPGFGITGFTLGHEKPNTVTFDVQRPEYGNASGYIAGTGFLSLANGVTVTIEEIDSRGAVLRFEPKAKDRRNDRAAGSEGLSLING
;
A
#
# COMPACT_ATOMS: atom_id res chain seq x y z
N MET A 1 27.58 -18.29 38.53
CA MET A 1 28.88 -18.08 37.86
C MET A 1 28.58 -17.68 36.42
N PRO A 2 29.06 -16.52 35.94
CA PRO A 2 28.87 -16.11 34.56
C PRO A 2 29.98 -16.70 33.68
N THR A 3 29.63 -17.16 32.48
CA THR A 3 30.58 -17.39 31.39
C THR A 3 30.05 -16.69 30.16
N ASP A 4 30.71 -15.58 29.82
CA ASP A 4 30.62 -14.91 28.52
C ASP A 4 30.88 -15.88 27.37
N ALA A 5 30.20 -15.65 26.26
CA ALA A 5 30.47 -16.30 24.98
C ALA A 5 30.26 -15.30 23.82
N THR A 6 31.13 -14.28 23.77
CA THR A 6 31.21 -13.32 22.67
C THR A 6 31.58 -14.03 21.37
N ALA A 7 30.67 -14.05 20.39
CA ALA A 7 30.95 -14.49 19.02
C ALA A 7 31.40 -13.31 18.14
N PRO A 8 32.41 -13.48 17.26
CA PRO A 8 33.01 -12.37 16.52
C PRO A 8 32.18 -11.90 15.32
N PHE A 9 32.21 -10.59 15.09
CA PHE A 9 31.69 -9.95 13.88
C PHE A 9 32.49 -10.41 12.65
N HIS A 10 31.79 -10.87 11.61
CA HIS A 10 32.37 -11.10 10.28
C HIS A 10 31.69 -10.22 9.22
N ALA A 11 32.35 -9.13 8.87
CA ALA A 11 32.28 -8.46 7.57
C ALA A 11 33.75 -8.34 7.11
N PRO A 12 34.11 -8.57 5.82
CA PRO A 12 33.51 -7.81 4.70
C PRO A 12 33.38 -8.57 3.36
N ALA A 13 32.61 -7.98 2.42
CA ALA A 13 32.83 -8.19 0.98
C ALA A 13 32.33 -6.97 0.18
N ARG A 14 33.23 -6.05 -0.18
CA ARG A 14 32.94 -4.98 -1.15
C ARG A 14 33.32 -5.46 -2.55
N TYR A 15 32.33 -5.69 -3.41
CA TYR A 15 32.49 -5.74 -4.87
C TYR A 15 31.69 -4.56 -5.44
N ALA A 16 32.34 -3.46 -5.86
CA ALA A 16 33.16 -3.28 -7.08
C ALA A 16 32.27 -2.95 -8.30
N LEU A 17 32.58 -1.81 -8.93
CA LEU A 17 31.82 -1.21 -10.04
C LEU A 17 31.90 -2.07 -11.32
N SER A 18 30.89 -1.94 -12.20
CA SER A 18 31.12 -1.65 -13.64
C SER A 18 29.88 -1.16 -14.37
N LEU A 19 29.92 0.13 -14.75
CA LEU A 19 29.45 0.75 -15.99
C LEU A 19 28.47 0.00 -16.90
N LEU A 20 27.25 0.55 -17.00
CA LEU A 20 26.42 0.67 -18.20
C LEU A 20 25.44 1.86 -17.96
N ALA A 21 24.86 2.55 -18.94
CA ALA A 21 24.93 2.46 -20.40
C ALA A 21 25.09 3.87 -21.02
N ALA A 22 24.71 4.05 -22.29
CA ALA A 22 24.90 5.24 -23.11
C ALA A 22 23.58 5.85 -23.65
N VAL A 23 23.56 7.19 -23.71
CA VAL A 23 22.95 8.11 -24.71
C VAL A 23 21.80 7.63 -25.62
N LEU A 24 20.69 8.39 -25.64
CA LEU A 24 19.77 8.74 -26.77
C LEU A 24 18.78 9.80 -26.20
N LEU A 25 18.86 11.12 -26.43
CA LEU A 25 18.64 11.97 -27.62
C LEU A 25 17.19 12.07 -28.14
N LEU A 26 16.79 13.33 -28.46
CA LEU A 26 15.62 13.81 -29.23
C LEU A 26 14.27 13.82 -28.44
N SER A 27 13.66 14.95 -28.06
CA SER A 27 13.16 16.13 -28.81
C SER A 27 11.82 15.91 -29.53
N SER A 28 10.75 16.52 -28.99
CA SER A 28 9.58 16.93 -29.78
C SER A 28 8.97 18.17 -29.14
N CYS A 29 9.15 19.32 -29.80
CA CYS A 29 8.36 20.51 -29.58
C CYS A 29 7.38 20.57 -30.76
N SER A 30 6.09 20.74 -30.50
CA SER A 30 5.14 21.15 -31.55
C SER A 30 4.36 22.34 -31.02
N ASP A 31 4.73 23.48 -31.57
CA ASP A 31 4.07 24.76 -31.46
C ASP A 31 2.81 24.78 -32.35
N SER A 32 1.89 25.70 -32.03
CA SER A 32 1.26 26.66 -32.95
C SER A 32 -0.20 26.95 -32.64
N ASP A 33 -0.47 28.23 -32.40
CA ASP A 33 -1.77 28.86 -32.37
C ASP A 33 -2.53 28.72 -33.70
N ASP A 34 -3.86 28.79 -33.63
CA ASP A 34 -4.62 29.41 -34.71
C ASP A 34 -5.86 30.13 -34.14
N ALA A 35 -5.97 31.42 -34.47
CA ALA A 35 -7.07 32.29 -34.06
C ALA A 35 -7.93 32.59 -35.28
N ALA A 36 -9.24 32.31 -35.22
CA ALA A 36 -10.18 32.68 -36.27
C ALA A 36 -11.50 33.22 -35.69
N ASP A 37 -11.93 34.33 -36.27
CA ASP A 37 -13.01 35.21 -35.81
C ASP A 37 -14.37 34.89 -36.49
N ALA A 38 -15.43 35.59 -36.05
CA ALA A 38 -16.81 35.61 -36.58
C ALA A 38 -17.61 34.30 -36.46
N LYS A 39 -18.84 34.31 -35.91
CA LYS A 39 -19.95 35.19 -36.31
C LYS A 39 -21.10 35.10 -35.29
N PRO A 40 -21.78 36.20 -34.91
CA PRO A 40 -23.07 36.12 -34.20
C PRO A 40 -24.12 35.48 -35.11
N SER A 41 -24.84 34.48 -34.61
CA SER A 41 -25.93 33.83 -35.33
C SER A 41 -27.16 33.82 -34.45
N ASP A 42 -28.18 34.59 -34.84
CA ASP A 42 -29.44 34.72 -34.11
C ASP A 42 -30.12 33.36 -33.94
N ARG A 43 -30.16 32.89 -32.69
CA ARG A 43 -30.73 31.59 -32.36
C ARG A 43 -32.19 31.78 -31.90
N PRO A 44 -33.17 31.08 -32.51
CA PRO A 44 -34.55 31.14 -32.06
C PRO A 44 -34.67 30.76 -30.57
N GLU A 45 -35.44 31.55 -29.83
CA GLU A 45 -35.64 31.41 -28.39
C GLU A 45 -36.36 30.09 -28.07
N LYS A 46 -35.59 29.02 -27.84
CA LYS A 46 -36.11 27.73 -27.44
C LYS A 46 -36.61 27.80 -26.00
N ARG A 47 -37.93 27.94 -25.89
CA ARG A 47 -38.76 27.70 -24.69
C ARG A 47 -38.12 26.66 -23.77
N PRO A 48 -37.94 26.94 -22.47
CA PRO A 48 -37.23 26.05 -21.56
C PRO A 48 -38.01 24.75 -21.36
N THR A 49 -37.62 23.70 -22.08
CA THR A 49 -38.01 22.34 -21.76
C THR A 49 -37.30 21.93 -20.47
N SER A 50 -38.06 21.79 -19.39
CA SER A 50 -37.58 21.23 -18.13
C SER A 50 -36.88 19.89 -18.41
N ALA A 51 -35.57 19.84 -18.18
CA ALA A 51 -34.83 18.59 -18.31
C ALA A 51 -35.33 17.60 -17.24
N PRO A 52 -35.51 16.31 -17.57
CA PRO A 52 -35.81 15.30 -16.56
C PRO A 52 -34.77 15.34 -15.43
N PRO A 53 -35.17 15.18 -14.16
CA PRO A 53 -34.21 15.16 -13.06
C PRO A 53 -33.20 14.02 -13.28
N SER A 54 -31.92 14.35 -13.34
CA SER A 54 -30.85 13.37 -13.52
C SER A 54 -30.95 12.26 -12.48
N PRO A 55 -30.76 10.98 -12.87
CA PRO A 55 -30.73 9.88 -11.92
C PRO A 55 -29.73 10.15 -10.80
N LYS A 56 -30.17 10.11 -9.54
CA LYS A 56 -29.26 10.23 -8.40
C LYS A 56 -28.29 9.07 -8.43
N LYS A 57 -27.00 9.36 -8.61
CA LYS A 57 -25.93 8.35 -8.50
C LYS A 57 -26.03 7.70 -7.11
N PRO A 58 -26.03 6.36 -6.99
CA PRO A 58 -26.07 5.71 -5.68
C PRO A 58 -24.86 6.15 -4.85
N SER A 59 -25.10 6.41 -3.56
CA SER A 59 -24.02 6.69 -2.61
C SER A 59 -23.15 5.44 -2.45
N PRO A 60 -21.81 5.57 -2.39
CA PRO A 60 -20.93 4.44 -2.16
C PRO A 60 -21.15 3.87 -0.75
N THR A 61 -21.16 2.53 -0.64
CA THR A 61 -21.22 1.82 0.65
C THR A 61 -20.10 2.31 1.57
N PRO A 62 -20.34 2.62 2.86
CA PRO A 62 -19.29 2.97 3.79
C PRO A 62 -18.34 1.78 4.02
N LEU A 63 -17.03 2.02 4.02
CA LEU A 63 -16.04 1.04 4.50
C LEU A 63 -16.30 0.78 5.99
N HIS A 64 -16.35 -0.50 6.38
CA HIS A 64 -16.57 -0.93 7.75
C HIS A 64 -15.51 -1.96 8.14
N ALA A 65 -15.04 -1.88 9.38
CA ALA A 65 -14.07 -2.81 9.96
C ALA A 65 -14.49 -3.10 11.42
N ALA A 66 -14.36 -4.34 11.89
CA ALA A 66 -14.87 -4.76 13.19
C ALA A 66 -14.34 -3.92 14.38
N ASP A 67 -13.05 -3.56 14.36
CA ASP A 67 -12.39 -2.73 15.38
C ASP A 67 -12.31 -1.24 14.97
N GLY A 68 -13.05 -0.84 13.94
CA GLY A 68 -13.08 0.54 13.45
C GLY A 68 -11.71 0.99 12.95
N SER A 69 -11.07 1.93 13.64
CA SER A 69 -9.68 2.34 13.36
C SER A 69 -8.76 2.16 14.58
N ASP A 70 -9.12 1.32 15.55
CA ASP A 70 -8.28 1.08 16.73
C ASP A 70 -7.16 0.07 16.44
N VAL A 71 -6.01 0.57 16.02
CA VAL A 71 -4.79 -0.23 15.80
C VAL A 71 -4.34 -1.02 17.05
N LYS A 72 -4.78 -0.65 18.26
CA LYS A 72 -4.39 -1.36 19.50
C LYS A 72 -5.06 -2.71 19.63
N ALA A 73 -6.23 -2.93 19.00
CA ALA A 73 -6.86 -4.26 18.90
C ALA A 73 -5.90 -5.28 18.29
N CYS A 74 -5.13 -4.87 17.28
CA CYS A 74 -4.20 -5.70 16.52
C CYS A 74 -2.95 -6.17 17.28
N ARG A 75 -2.82 -5.88 18.58
CA ARG A 75 -1.69 -6.32 19.42
C ARG A 75 -1.51 -7.85 19.46
N ASN A 76 -2.59 -8.61 19.30
CA ASN A 76 -2.56 -10.07 19.23
C ASN A 76 -2.66 -10.61 17.79
N VAL A 77 -2.63 -9.73 16.77
CA VAL A 77 -2.87 -9.99 15.33
C VAL A 77 -4.16 -10.74 15.03
N ASP A 78 -5.20 -10.46 15.82
CA ASP A 78 -6.55 -10.98 15.68
C ASP A 78 -7.48 -9.75 15.80
N CYS A 79 -7.68 -9.06 14.68
CA CYS A 79 -8.38 -7.77 14.58
C CYS A 79 -8.79 -7.48 13.13
N GLU A 80 -9.65 -6.50 12.94
CA GLU A 80 -10.03 -5.95 11.62
C GLU A 80 -10.15 -4.43 11.70
N ILE A 81 -9.27 -3.69 11.02
CA ILE A 81 -9.16 -2.23 11.11
C ILE A 81 -9.26 -1.53 9.74
N LEU A 82 -9.83 -0.33 9.76
CA LEU A 82 -9.88 0.59 8.63
C LEU A 82 -8.72 1.58 8.70
N LEU A 83 -7.72 1.36 7.84
CA LEU A 83 -6.55 2.21 7.64
C LEU A 83 -6.86 3.32 6.63
N ARG A 84 -6.71 4.58 7.04
CA ARG A 84 -6.99 5.76 6.16
C ARG A 84 -5.74 6.54 5.72
N GLY A 85 -4.57 6.21 6.28
CA GLY A 85 -3.28 6.86 6.04
C GLY A 85 -2.17 5.97 6.61
N THR A 86 -1.12 6.55 7.19
CA THR A 86 -0.04 5.77 7.84
C THR A 86 -0.34 5.51 9.32
N ALA A 87 -0.08 4.29 9.78
CA ALA A 87 -0.17 3.90 11.19
C ALA A 87 0.89 2.86 11.56
N GLU A 88 1.37 2.93 12.81
CA GLU A 88 2.15 1.87 13.44
C GLU A 88 1.19 0.85 14.09
N ILE A 89 1.41 -0.44 13.81
CA ILE A 89 0.60 -1.54 14.33
C ILE A 89 1.34 -2.17 15.53
N PRO A 90 0.82 -2.02 16.77
CA PRO A 90 1.53 -2.40 17.99
C PRO A 90 1.49 -3.91 18.28
N VAL A 91 2.05 -4.71 17.38
CA VAL A 91 2.13 -6.18 17.50
C VAL A 91 2.99 -6.58 18.71
N ARG A 92 2.51 -7.54 19.51
CA ARG A 92 3.25 -8.02 20.69
C ARG A 92 4.58 -8.71 20.32
N PRO A 93 5.65 -8.61 21.14
CA PRO A 93 6.98 -9.17 20.84
C PRO A 93 7.04 -10.68 20.53
N GLY A 94 6.05 -11.49 20.94
CA GLY A 94 6.01 -12.94 20.65
C GLY A 94 5.96 -13.30 19.15
N PHE A 95 5.61 -12.33 18.29
CA PHE A 95 5.67 -12.46 16.83
C PHE A 95 7.03 -12.04 16.23
N GLY A 96 8.04 -11.69 17.03
CA GLY A 96 9.37 -11.34 16.52
C GLY A 96 9.42 -10.09 15.63
N ILE A 97 8.41 -9.22 15.74
CA ILE A 97 8.35 -7.91 15.10
C ILE A 97 8.71 -6.86 16.15
N THR A 98 9.61 -5.94 15.80
CA THR A 98 9.97 -4.78 16.63
C THR A 98 9.40 -3.46 16.13
N GLY A 99 8.93 -3.42 14.88
CA GLY A 99 8.18 -2.31 14.30
C GLY A 99 7.36 -2.81 13.11
N PHE A 100 6.12 -2.35 12.98
CA PHE A 100 5.24 -2.66 11.86
C PHE A 100 4.49 -1.40 11.45
N THR A 101 4.85 -0.81 10.32
CA THR A 101 4.15 0.35 9.76
C THR A 101 3.35 -0.08 8.55
N LEU A 102 2.10 0.38 8.47
CA LEU A 102 1.27 0.26 7.28
C LEU A 102 0.83 1.64 6.81
N GLY A 103 0.80 1.86 5.51
CA GLY A 103 0.32 3.10 4.88
C GLY A 103 -0.78 2.81 3.87
N HIS A 104 -1.84 3.61 3.87
CA HIS A 104 -2.80 3.64 2.78
C HIS A 104 -2.50 4.81 1.83
N GLU A 105 -2.15 4.49 0.58
CA GLU A 105 -1.87 5.41 -0.50
C GLU A 105 -3.00 5.37 -1.54
N LYS A 106 -3.50 6.54 -1.94
CA LYS A 106 -4.63 6.64 -2.85
C LYS A 106 -4.22 6.32 -4.29
N PRO A 107 -5.10 5.69 -5.09
CA PRO A 107 -6.48 5.36 -4.77
C PRO A 107 -6.68 3.99 -4.10
N ASN A 108 -5.69 3.09 -4.14
CA ASN A 108 -5.90 1.67 -3.78
C ASN A 108 -4.61 0.90 -3.44
N THR A 109 -3.63 1.53 -2.78
CA THR A 109 -2.36 0.89 -2.42
C THR A 109 -2.19 0.81 -0.90
N VAL A 110 -1.72 -0.32 -0.39
CA VAL A 110 -1.22 -0.46 0.99
C VAL A 110 0.29 -0.66 0.95
N THR A 111 1.04 0.28 1.52
CA THR A 111 2.48 0.14 1.77
C THR A 111 2.73 -0.51 3.13
N PHE A 112 3.86 -1.21 3.25
CA PHE A 112 4.28 -1.84 4.51
C PHE A 112 5.78 -1.71 4.75
N ASP A 113 6.15 -1.58 6.02
CA ASP A 113 7.52 -1.69 6.54
C ASP A 113 7.49 -2.53 7.82
N VAL A 114 8.32 -3.57 7.89
CA VAL A 114 8.36 -4.55 8.97
C VAL A 114 9.79 -4.76 9.43
N GLN A 115 10.04 -4.45 10.70
CA GLN A 115 11.36 -4.60 11.33
C GLN A 115 11.40 -5.87 12.18
N ARG A 116 12.37 -6.75 11.89
CA ARG A 116 12.48 -8.07 12.55
C ARG A 116 13.95 -8.46 12.73
N PRO A 117 14.49 -8.47 13.96
CA PRO A 117 15.90 -8.80 14.21
C PRO A 117 16.32 -10.21 13.76
N GLU A 118 15.40 -11.19 13.75
CA GLU A 118 15.70 -12.59 13.42
C GLU A 118 15.53 -12.98 11.94
N TYR A 119 14.71 -12.23 11.18
CA TYR A 119 14.24 -12.62 9.84
C TYR A 119 14.64 -11.63 8.74
N GLY A 120 15.40 -10.59 9.08
CA GLY A 120 15.59 -9.46 8.19
C GLY A 120 14.34 -8.59 8.08
N ASN A 121 14.49 -7.38 7.53
CA ASN A 121 13.38 -6.47 7.38
C ASN A 121 12.59 -6.81 6.10
N ALA A 122 11.30 -6.48 6.06
CA ALA A 122 10.53 -6.53 4.82
C ALA A 122 9.81 -5.22 4.59
N SER A 123 9.81 -4.76 3.35
CA SER A 123 9.04 -3.58 2.92
C SER A 123 8.50 -3.76 1.52
N GLY A 124 7.51 -2.94 1.16
CA GLY A 124 6.89 -3.03 -0.15
C GLY A 124 5.49 -2.44 -0.19
N TYR A 125 4.70 -2.90 -1.16
CA TYR A 125 3.33 -2.47 -1.34
C TYR A 125 2.47 -3.59 -1.95
N ILE A 126 1.17 -3.51 -1.68
CA ILE A 126 0.12 -4.31 -2.33
C ILE A 126 -0.88 -3.31 -2.93
N ALA A 127 -1.20 -3.47 -4.22
CA ALA A 127 -2.24 -2.68 -4.89
C ALA A 127 -3.49 -3.53 -5.10
N GLY A 128 -4.65 -2.94 -4.84
CA GLY A 128 -5.94 -3.62 -4.75
C GLY A 128 -6.06 -4.49 -3.50
N THR A 129 -7.05 -5.38 -3.50
CA THR A 129 -7.22 -6.43 -2.49
C THR A 129 -6.09 -7.46 -2.54
N GLY A 130 -5.80 -8.15 -1.44
CA GLY A 130 -4.65 -9.04 -1.40
C GLY A 130 -4.27 -9.49 0.01
N PHE A 131 -3.05 -10.00 0.17
CA PHE A 131 -2.52 -10.37 1.49
C PHE A 131 -0.99 -10.20 1.58
N LEU A 132 -0.53 -10.00 2.81
CA LEU A 132 0.86 -10.11 3.26
C LEU A 132 0.92 -11.20 4.34
N SER A 133 1.69 -12.27 4.11
CA SER A 133 1.92 -13.36 5.07
C SER A 133 3.39 -13.40 5.45
N LEU A 134 3.67 -13.05 6.70
CA LEU A 134 5.02 -12.95 7.24
C LEU A 134 5.48 -14.29 7.84
N ALA A 135 6.75 -14.65 7.65
CA ALA A 135 7.35 -15.92 8.10
C ALA A 135 7.27 -16.14 9.62
N ASN A 136 7.05 -15.07 10.38
CA ASN A 136 6.94 -15.06 11.83
C ASN A 136 5.52 -15.35 12.36
N GLY A 137 4.56 -15.65 11.49
CA GLY A 137 3.21 -16.10 11.86
C GLY A 137 2.16 -15.00 11.92
N VAL A 138 2.31 -13.91 11.16
CA VAL A 138 1.32 -12.84 11.00
C VAL A 138 0.84 -12.80 9.56
N THR A 139 -0.47 -12.85 9.33
CA THR A 139 -1.08 -12.54 8.04
C THR A 139 -1.91 -11.27 8.14
N VAL A 140 -1.80 -10.40 7.14
CA VAL A 140 -2.66 -9.24 6.93
C VAL A 140 -3.36 -9.41 5.58
N THR A 141 -4.68 -9.34 5.56
CA THR A 141 -5.52 -9.42 4.36
C THR A 141 -6.16 -8.06 4.11
N ILE A 142 -6.08 -7.58 2.87
CA ILE A 142 -6.78 -6.38 2.40
C ILE A 142 -8.12 -6.84 1.82
N GLU A 143 -9.19 -6.72 2.60
CA GLU A 143 -10.52 -7.22 2.22
C GLU A 143 -11.27 -6.26 1.30
N GLU A 144 -11.20 -4.95 1.59
CA GLU A 144 -11.76 -3.88 0.78
C GLU A 144 -10.78 -2.70 0.76
N ILE A 145 -10.70 -1.98 -0.37
CA ILE A 145 -9.83 -0.80 -0.48
C ILE A 145 -10.36 0.18 -1.53
N ASP A 146 -10.37 1.47 -1.16
CA ASP A 146 -10.58 2.58 -2.10
C ASP A 146 -9.96 3.89 -1.59
N SER A 147 -10.16 4.98 -2.33
CA SER A 147 -9.63 6.33 -2.03
C SER A 147 -9.93 6.90 -0.62
N ARG A 148 -10.81 6.26 0.17
CA ARG A 148 -11.19 6.58 1.55
C ARG A 148 -10.40 5.79 2.59
N GLY A 149 -9.83 4.63 2.24
CA GLY A 149 -9.09 3.74 3.14
C GLY A 149 -9.07 2.27 2.69
N ALA A 150 -8.36 1.44 3.45
CA ALA A 150 -8.29 0.00 3.31
C ALA A 150 -8.83 -0.71 4.58
N VAL A 151 -9.69 -1.71 4.41
CA VAL A 151 -10.11 -2.63 5.49
C VAL A 151 -9.09 -3.78 5.55
N LEU A 152 -8.43 -3.89 6.70
CA LEU A 152 -7.31 -4.79 6.94
C LEU A 152 -7.64 -5.77 8.05
N ARG A 153 -7.73 -7.05 7.71
CA ARG A 153 -7.90 -8.14 8.67
C ARG A 153 -6.54 -8.74 9.03
N PHE A 154 -6.26 -8.88 10.31
CA PHE A 154 -5.06 -9.52 10.82
C PHE A 154 -5.42 -10.90 11.37
N GLU A 155 -4.62 -11.90 11.06
CA GLU A 155 -4.77 -13.25 11.60
C GLU A 155 -3.44 -13.82 12.09
N PRO A 156 -3.41 -14.54 13.23
CA PRO A 156 -2.26 -15.35 13.59
C PRO A 156 -2.20 -16.60 12.71
N LYS A 157 -1.00 -16.96 12.26
CA LYS A 157 -0.72 -18.25 11.60
C LYS A 157 0.37 -19.01 12.36
N ALA A 158 0.43 -20.32 12.11
CA ALA A 158 1.61 -21.10 12.49
C ALA A 158 2.85 -20.49 11.81
N LYS A 159 3.97 -20.41 12.54
CA LYS A 159 5.23 -19.85 12.01
C LYS A 159 5.77 -20.76 10.88
N ASP A 160 5.52 -20.41 9.63
CA ASP A 160 6.15 -21.04 8.47
C ASP A 160 7.45 -20.31 8.17
N ARG A 161 8.59 -20.89 8.56
CA ARG A 161 9.93 -20.31 8.31
C ARG A 161 10.27 -20.19 6.82
N ARG A 162 9.41 -20.65 5.91
CA ARG A 162 9.57 -20.61 4.45
C ARG A 162 9.05 -19.29 3.85
N ASN A 163 9.80 -18.24 4.15
CA ASN A 163 9.77 -16.88 3.57
C ASN A 163 8.47 -16.09 3.74
N ASP A 164 8.60 -14.77 3.71
CA ASP A 164 7.46 -13.87 3.52
C ASP A 164 6.83 -14.11 2.15
N ARG A 165 5.51 -13.99 2.08
CA ARG A 165 4.71 -14.13 0.85
C ARG A 165 3.70 -13.02 0.79
N ALA A 166 3.41 -12.53 -0.41
CA ALA A 166 2.35 -11.57 -0.60
C ALA A 166 1.70 -11.75 -1.98
N ALA A 167 0.49 -11.20 -2.14
CA ALA A 167 -0.23 -11.10 -3.40
C ALA A 167 -1.13 -9.86 -3.37
N GLY A 168 -1.33 -9.25 -4.54
CA GLY A 168 -2.28 -8.15 -4.77
C GLY A 168 -3.03 -8.35 -6.07
N SER A 169 -4.28 -7.93 -6.13
CA SER A 169 -5.14 -8.07 -7.31
C SER A 169 -4.78 -7.09 -8.44
N GLU A 170 -4.10 -5.99 -8.12
CA GLU A 170 -3.70 -4.95 -9.09
C GLU A 170 -2.17 -4.71 -9.13
N GLY A 171 -1.42 -5.23 -8.15
CA GLY A 171 0.03 -5.11 -8.13
C GLY A 171 0.66 -5.54 -6.81
N LEU A 172 1.96 -5.83 -6.83
CA LEU A 172 2.74 -6.22 -5.66
C LEU A 172 4.21 -5.80 -5.83
N SER A 173 4.80 -5.31 -4.75
CA SER A 173 6.24 -5.40 -4.51
C SER A 173 6.50 -5.92 -3.11
N LEU A 174 7.43 -6.85 -2.97
CA LEU A 174 7.92 -7.37 -1.69
C LEU A 174 9.45 -7.40 -1.75
N ILE A 175 10.08 -6.61 -0.89
CA ILE A 175 11.53 -6.50 -0.73
C ILE A 175 11.87 -7.10 0.63
N ASN A 176 12.74 -8.09 0.66
CA ASN A 176 13.32 -8.65 1.88
C ASN A 176 14.79 -8.19 1.96
N GLY A 177 15.22 -7.71 3.13
CA GLY A 177 16.58 -7.22 3.39
C GLY A 177 17.23 -7.86 4.61
#